data_AF-A0A2H9L2S4-F1
#
_entry.id   AF-A0A2H9L2S4-F1
#
_cell.length_a   1.000
_cell.length_b   1.000
_cell.length_c   1.000
_cell.angle_alpha   90.00
_cell.angle_beta   90.00
_cell.angle_gamma   90.00
#
_symmetry.space_group_name_H-M   'P 1'
#
loop_
_entity.id
_entity.type
_entity.pdbx_description
1 polymer ?
#
loop_
_entity_poly.entity_id
_entity_poly.type
_entity_poly.pdbx_seq_one_letter_code
_entity_poly.pdbx_strand_id
1 'polypeptide(L)'
;KAAFSFLKAHPVNGFDVFMEATHHGPGNLKTPCLFVEIGSGEKEWGNEEAGAAVAGAIEAVLKGWKKQEGKVALGFGGGHYCPSFSKMEADGFAF
;
A
#
# COMPACT_ATOMS: atom_id res chain seq x y z
N LYS A 1 -5.04 1.63 -3.80
CA LYS A 1 -6.33 1.14 -3.22
C LYS A 1 -6.42 -0.33 -2.85
N ALA A 2 -6.51 -1.29 -3.78
CA ALA A 2 -6.82 -2.69 -3.43
C ALA A 2 -5.87 -3.30 -2.37
N ALA A 3 -4.55 -3.11 -2.52
CA ALA A 3 -3.56 -3.57 -1.53
C ALA A 3 -3.78 -2.91 -0.15
N PHE A 4 -3.92 -1.59 -0.12
CA PHE A 4 -4.15 -0.82 1.11
C PHE A 4 -5.43 -1.29 1.82
N SER A 5 -6.55 -1.41 1.10
CA SER A 5 -7.82 -1.90 1.65
C SER A 5 -7.69 -3.31 2.19
N PHE A 6 -6.99 -4.20 1.48
CA PHE A 6 -6.75 -5.57 1.94
C PHE A 6 -5.97 -5.59 3.25
N LEU A 7 -4.85 -4.87 3.33
CA LEU A 7 -4.01 -4.82 4.52
C LEU A 7 -4.75 -4.20 5.72
N LYS A 8 -5.56 -3.15 5.51
CA LYS A 8 -6.40 -2.58 6.58
C LYS A 8 -7.47 -3.55 7.09
N ALA A 9 -7.99 -4.42 6.22
CA ALA A 9 -8.97 -5.45 6.60
C ALA A 9 -8.34 -6.67 7.30
N HIS A 10 -7.01 -6.86 7.17
CA HIS A 10 -6.26 -7.97 7.74
C HIS A 10 -5.08 -7.45 8.57
N PRO A 11 -5.35 -6.78 9.71
CA PRO A 11 -4.30 -6.20 10.53
C PRO A 11 -3.37 -7.28 11.09
N VAL A 12 -2.07 -7.03 11.04
CA VAL A 12 -1.04 -7.85 11.68
C VAL A 12 -0.63 -7.18 12.98
N ASN A 13 -0.55 -7.96 14.06
CA ASN A 13 -0.34 -7.38 15.39
C ASN A 13 1.06 -6.76 15.49
N GLY A 14 1.14 -5.50 15.91
CA GLY A 14 2.40 -4.75 15.97
C GLY A 14 2.84 -4.08 14.66
N PHE A 15 2.01 -4.12 13.61
CA PHE A 15 2.24 -3.43 12.35
C PHE A 15 1.15 -2.39 12.08
N ASP A 16 1.58 -1.26 11.51
CA ASP A 16 0.69 -0.24 10.96
C ASP A 16 0.64 -0.34 9.42
N VAL A 17 -0.43 0.20 8.83
CA VAL A 17 -0.62 0.26 7.38
C VAL A 17 -0.81 1.71 6.97
N PHE A 18 0.08 2.20 6.14
CA PHE A 18 0.08 3.57 5.61
C PHE A 18 0.56 3.57 4.16
N MET A 19 0.31 4.68 3.47
CA MET A 19 0.85 5.00 2.15
C MET A 19 2.23 5.64 2.29
N GLU A 20 3.04 5.57 1.25
CA GLU A 20 4.32 6.27 1.16
C GLU A 20 4.32 7.27 0.01
N ALA A 21 5.08 8.35 0.17
CA ALA A 21 5.30 9.32 -0.89
C ALA A 21 5.94 8.63 -2.10
N THR A 22 5.69 9.13 -3.31
CA THR A 22 6.41 8.64 -4.50
C THR A 22 7.90 8.92 -4.34
N HIS A 23 8.70 7.85 -4.29
CA HIS A 23 10.14 7.94 -4.05
C HIS A 23 10.86 6.70 -4.62
N HIS A 24 12.19 6.78 -4.72
CA HIS A 24 13.05 5.75 -5.31
C HIS A 24 12.64 5.31 -6.73
N GLY A 25 13.33 4.31 -7.26
CA GLY A 25 13.16 3.81 -8.62
C GLY A 25 12.53 2.42 -8.66
N PRO A 26 12.32 1.86 -9.87
CA PRO A 26 12.73 2.41 -11.18
C PRO A 26 11.73 3.44 -11.74
N GLY A 27 12.25 4.55 -12.33
CA GLY A 27 11.42 5.63 -12.87
C GLY A 27 10.97 5.47 -14.33
N ASN A 28 11.49 4.48 -15.06
CA ASN A 28 11.25 4.32 -16.51
C ASN A 28 10.39 3.09 -16.84
N LEU A 29 9.28 2.91 -16.12
CA LEU A 29 8.34 1.82 -16.35
C LEU A 29 7.16 2.30 -17.21
N LYS A 30 6.79 1.51 -18.22
CA LYS A 30 5.59 1.76 -19.06
C LYS A 30 4.36 1.00 -18.56
N THR A 31 4.58 -0.06 -17.79
CA THR A 31 3.52 -0.87 -17.19
C THR A 31 3.16 -0.29 -15.82
N PRO A 32 1.87 -0.13 -15.47
CA PRO A 32 1.46 0.27 -14.13
C PRO A 32 2.07 -0.65 -13.07
N CYS A 33 2.66 -0.05 -12.04
CA CYS A 33 3.36 -0.76 -10.98
C CYS A 33 3.10 -0.08 -9.62
N LEU A 34 3.29 -0.83 -8.55
CA LEU A 34 3.30 -0.32 -7.18
C LEU A 34 4.22 -1.20 -6.32
N PHE A 35 4.63 -0.67 -5.17
CA PHE A 35 5.33 -1.41 -4.13
C PHE A 35 4.37 -1.75 -2.99
N VAL A 36 4.52 -2.95 -2.43
CA VAL A 36 3.85 -3.39 -1.19
C VAL A 36 4.95 -3.96 -0.30
N GLU A 37 5.20 -3.31 0.83
CA GLU A 37 6.44 -3.49 1.58
C GLU A 37 6.19 -3.92 3.03
N ILE A 38 7.20 -4.54 3.63
CA ILE A 38 7.26 -4.81 5.06
C ILE A 38 8.40 -3.95 5.62
N GLY A 39 8.06 -3.06 6.55
CA GLY A 39 9.02 -2.20 7.24
C GLY A 39 9.18 -2.59 8.71
N SER A 40 10.28 -2.22 9.38
CA SER A 40 11.36 -1.35 8.87
C SER A 40 12.76 -1.94 9.05
N GLY A 41 12.90 -3.17 9.53
CA GLY A 41 14.20 -3.85 9.63
C GLY A 41 14.09 -5.36 9.50
N GLU A 42 15.24 -6.04 9.61
CA GLU A 42 15.37 -7.49 9.40
C GLU A 42 14.39 -8.33 10.24
N LYS A 43 14.12 -7.89 11.47
CA LYS A 43 13.16 -8.54 12.35
C LYS A 43 11.75 -8.53 11.74
N GLU A 44 11.32 -7.40 11.20
CA GLU A 44 10.01 -7.26 10.59
C GLU A 44 9.95 -7.96 9.23
N TRP A 45 11.03 -7.88 8.43
CA TRP A 45 11.12 -8.56 7.14
C TRP A 45 10.99 -10.08 7.26
N GLY A 46 11.47 -10.66 8.35
CA GLY A 46 11.35 -12.08 8.67
C GLY A 46 10.03 -12.48 9.33
N ASN A 47 9.08 -11.56 9.54
CA ASN A 47 7.81 -11.87 10.18
C ASN A 47 6.86 -12.60 9.21
N GLU A 48 6.52 -13.85 9.53
CA GLU A 48 5.68 -14.70 8.66
C GLU A 48 4.25 -14.17 8.50
N GLU A 49 3.67 -13.56 9.53
CA GLU A 49 2.31 -12.99 9.46
C GLU A 49 2.29 -11.75 8.56
N ALA A 50 3.29 -10.88 8.64
CA ALA A 50 3.46 -9.74 7.74
C ALA A 50 3.69 -10.20 6.29
N GLY A 51 4.50 -11.24 6.10
CA GLY A 51 4.70 -11.89 4.81
C GLY A 51 3.41 -12.42 4.21
N ALA A 52 2.60 -13.13 5.00
CA ALA A 52 1.29 -13.64 4.58
C ALA A 52 0.32 -12.50 4.22
N ALA A 53 0.31 -11.42 4.99
CA ALA A 53 -0.53 -10.25 4.71
C ALA A 53 -0.15 -9.56 3.39
N VAL A 54 1.15 -9.37 3.12
CA VAL A 54 1.62 -8.81 1.84
C VAL A 54 1.31 -9.73 0.68
N ALA A 55 1.48 -11.05 0.83
CA ALA A 55 1.11 -12.02 -0.20
C ALA A 55 -0.39 -11.94 -0.54
N GLY A 56 -1.26 -11.84 0.47
CA GLY A 56 -2.70 -11.66 0.28
C GLY A 56 -3.05 -10.32 -0.39
N ALA A 57 -2.32 -9.25 -0.06
CA ALA A 57 -2.51 -7.94 -0.70
C ALA A 57 -2.17 -7.98 -2.20
N ILE A 58 -1.09 -8.68 -2.56
CA ILE A 58 -0.70 -8.91 -3.95
C ILE A 58 -1.79 -9.71 -4.68
N GLU A 59 -2.32 -10.77 -4.07
CA GLU A 59 -3.41 -11.55 -4.66
C GLU A 59 -4.67 -10.70 -4.88
N ALA A 60 -5.03 -9.86 -3.91
CA ALA A 60 -6.16 -8.94 -4.02
C ALA A 60 -5.99 -7.95 -5.18
N VAL A 61 -4.79 -7.39 -5.35
CA VAL A 61 -4.46 -6.54 -6.50
C VAL A 61 -4.61 -7.33 -7.80
N LEU A 62 -4.01 -8.51 -7.91
CA LEU A 62 -4.04 -9.29 -9.15
C LEU A 62 -5.47 -9.70 -9.57
N LYS A 63 -6.36 -9.96 -8.61
CA LYS A 63 -7.78 -10.23 -8.89
C LYS A 63 -8.58 -8.98 -9.28
N GLY A 64 -8.16 -7.80 -8.82
CA GLY A 64 -8.97 -6.58 -8.86
C GLY A 64 -8.44 -5.43 -9.71
N TRP A 65 -7.17 -5.43 -10.16
CA TRP A 65 -6.49 -4.23 -10.65
C TRP A 65 -7.12 -3.56 -11.88
N LYS A 66 -7.91 -4.30 -12.67
CA LYS A 66 -8.64 -3.75 -13.82
C LYS A 66 -9.92 -2.99 -13.43
N LYS A 67 -10.38 -3.16 -12.19
CA LYS A 67 -11.54 -2.44 -11.66
C LYS A 67 -11.04 -1.14 -11.05
N GLN A 68 -11.56 -0.03 -11.52
CA GLN A 68 -11.30 1.25 -10.89
C GLN A 68 -12.12 1.34 -9.60
N GLU A 69 -11.43 1.21 -8.47
CA GLU A 69 -12.02 1.39 -7.15
C GLU A 69 -11.60 2.74 -6.59
N GLY A 70 -12.56 3.54 -6.11
CA GLY A 70 -12.31 4.83 -5.49
C GLY A 70 -12.08 6.00 -6.45
N LYS A 71 -11.92 7.18 -5.86
CA LYS A 71 -11.69 8.45 -6.57
C LYS A 71 -10.19 8.67 -6.78
N VAL A 72 -9.74 8.55 -8.02
CA VAL A 72 -8.34 8.78 -8.40
C VAL A 72 -7.93 10.21 -8.05
N ALA A 73 -6.79 10.38 -7.39
CA ALA A 73 -6.29 11.69 -6.95
C ALA A 73 -4.77 11.78 -6.96
N LEU A 74 -4.26 13.02 -7.02
CA LEU A 74 -2.85 13.34 -6.83
C LEU A 74 -2.70 14.12 -5.52
N GLY A 75 -1.83 13.65 -4.61
CA GLY A 75 -1.60 14.26 -3.31
C GLY A 75 -0.35 15.14 -3.30
N PHE A 76 -0.43 16.31 -2.65
CA PHE A 76 0.72 17.20 -2.41
C PHE A 76 0.81 17.59 -0.94
N GLY A 77 2.00 17.48 -0.36
CA GLY A 77 2.29 17.84 1.03
C GLY A 77 2.35 16.65 1.99
N GLY A 78 2.62 16.94 3.27
CA GLY A 78 2.83 15.92 4.31
C GLY A 78 4.26 15.36 4.35
N GLY A 79 4.49 14.43 5.27
CA GLY A 79 5.74 13.69 5.39
C GLY A 79 5.73 12.38 4.58
N HIS A 80 6.85 11.66 4.65
CA HIS A 80 7.11 10.43 3.88
C HIS A 80 6.02 9.35 4.02
N TYR A 81 5.51 9.10 5.23
CA TYR A 81 4.46 8.10 5.50
C TYR A 81 3.02 8.61 5.32
N CYS A 82 2.85 9.78 4.70
CA CYS A 82 1.57 10.24 4.16
C CYS A 82 0.32 9.98 5.03
N PRO A 83 0.29 10.35 6.34
CA PRO A 83 -0.78 9.93 7.25
C PRO A 83 -2.16 10.48 6.84
N SER A 84 -2.22 11.70 6.33
CA SER A 84 -3.47 12.30 5.83
C SER A 84 -3.97 11.58 4.57
N PHE A 85 -3.07 11.20 3.66
CA PHE A 85 -3.47 10.47 2.45
C PHE A 85 -3.85 9.02 2.76
N SER A 86 -3.24 8.38 3.74
CA SER A 86 -3.66 7.05 4.22
C SER A 86 -5.09 7.06 4.77
N LYS A 87 -5.46 8.12 5.51
CA LYS A 87 -6.84 8.32 5.94
C LYS A 87 -7.78 8.53 4.75
N MET A 88 -7.42 9.41 3.81
CA MET A 88 -8.24 9.68 2.62
C MET A 88 -8.37 8.44 1.71
N GLU A 89 -7.33 7.62 1.61
CA GLU A 89 -7.34 6.33 0.90
C GLU A 89 -8.38 5.40 1.53
N ALA A 90 -8.48 5.34 2.86
CA ALA A 90 -9.56 4.63 3.55
C ALA A 90 -10.95 5.25 3.26
N ASP A 91 -11.02 6.58 3.18
CA ASP A 91 -12.27 7.34 2.93
C ASP A 91 -12.74 7.33 1.47
N GLY A 92 -12.16 6.49 0.61
CA GLY A 92 -12.66 6.25 -0.75
C GLY A 92 -11.83 6.88 -1.87
N PHE A 93 -10.72 7.55 -1.57
CA PHE A 93 -9.76 7.98 -2.59
C PHE A 93 -8.86 6.81 -3.05
N ALA A 94 -8.24 6.99 -4.21
CA ALA A 94 -7.22 6.11 -4.76
C ALA A 94 -6.05 6.99 -5.20
N PHE A 95 -5.07 7.18 -4.32
CA PHE A 95 -3.81 7.88 -4.63
C PHE A 95 -2.85 6.96 -5.41
#